data_AF-A0A1Q3MLF9-F1
#
_entry.id   AF-A0A1Q3MLF9-F1
#
_cell.length_a   1.000
_cell.length_b   1.000
_cell.length_c   1.000
_cell.angle_alpha   90.00
_cell.angle_beta   90.00
_cell.angle_gamma   90.00
#
_symmetry.space_group_name_H-M   'P 1'
#
loop_
_entity.id
_entity.type
_entity.pdbx_description
1 polymer ?
#
loop_
_entity_poly.entity_id
_entity_poly.type
_entity_poly.pdbx_seq_one_letter_code
_entity_poly.pdbx_strand_id
1 'polypeptide(L)'
;MSAGSYEHEITPIRGDVFLDRLFGWMTFVLAFVVLGAAVVRVTQPGNILWLEATRIVMILLGMIGAWLATRSTPHSFRAVLVVFAIRLIGCLALYPWSGGPRFVGSEFLFDVVVLIYAWVRIKALSNE
;
A
#
# COMPACT_ATOMS: atom_id res chain seq x y z
N MET A 1 17.51 40.06 -26.51
CA MET A 1 16.81 39.73 -25.25
C MET A 1 15.44 39.17 -25.63
N SER A 2 15.32 37.85 -25.75
CA SER A 2 14.05 37.18 -26.03
C SER A 2 13.52 36.53 -24.77
N ALA A 3 12.24 36.78 -24.52
CA ALA A 3 11.41 36.34 -23.43
C ALA A 3 11.72 34.92 -22.95
N GLY A 4 11.99 34.81 -21.64
CA GLY A 4 11.92 33.54 -20.92
C GLY A 4 10.51 32.99 -21.07
N SER A 5 10.39 31.87 -21.79
CA SER A 5 9.25 31.00 -21.65
C SER A 5 9.24 30.56 -20.19
N TYR A 6 8.21 30.98 -19.46
CA TYR A 6 7.77 30.29 -18.25
C TYR A 6 7.30 28.91 -18.69
N GLU A 7 8.25 28.04 -19.04
CA GLU A 7 8.04 26.62 -18.85
C GLU A 7 7.67 26.51 -17.38
N HIS A 8 6.41 26.14 -17.15
CA HIS A 8 5.96 25.72 -15.84
C HIS A 8 6.99 24.71 -15.34
N GLU A 9 7.92 25.17 -14.50
CA GLU A 9 8.56 24.38 -13.47
C GLU A 9 7.40 23.91 -12.60
N ILE A 10 6.71 22.86 -13.08
CA ILE A 10 6.12 21.87 -12.21
C ILE A 10 7.34 21.38 -11.47
N THR A 11 7.68 22.03 -10.35
CA THR A 11 8.69 21.55 -9.42
C THR A 11 8.37 20.09 -9.25
N PRO A 12 9.19 19.15 -9.76
CA PRO A 12 8.91 17.74 -9.58
C PRO A 12 8.81 17.59 -8.08
N ILE A 13 7.68 17.10 -7.58
CA ILE A 13 7.51 16.82 -6.17
C ILE A 13 8.65 15.86 -5.84
N ARG A 14 9.76 16.38 -5.31
CA ARG A 14 10.85 15.60 -4.77
C ARG A 14 10.22 14.88 -3.61
N GLY A 15 9.78 13.65 -3.85
CA GLY A 15 9.18 12.87 -2.79
C GLY A 15 10.23 12.75 -1.71
N ASP A 16 9.90 13.35 -0.56
CA ASP A 16 10.81 13.44 0.55
C ASP A 16 11.04 12.04 1.09
N VAL A 17 12.30 11.61 1.10
CA VAL A 17 12.72 10.31 1.66
C VAL A 17 12.25 10.19 3.12
N PHE A 18 12.13 11.31 3.83
CA PHE A 18 11.54 11.35 5.17
C PHE A 18 10.06 10.95 5.15
N LEU A 19 9.26 11.48 4.21
CA LEU A 19 7.84 11.13 4.08
C LEU A 19 7.64 9.67 3.69
N ASP A 20 8.44 9.14 2.75
CA ASP A 20 8.41 7.72 2.39
C ASP A 20 8.62 6.81 3.62
N ARG A 21 9.60 7.15 4.45
CA ARG A 21 9.94 6.41 5.67
C ARG A 21 8.87 6.55 6.73
N LEU A 22 8.36 7.77 6.93
CA LEU A 22 7.33 8.04 7.93
C LEU A 22 6.04 7.30 7.58
N PHE A 23 5.55 7.43 6.34
CA PHE A 23 4.34 6.74 5.90
C PHE A 23 4.52 5.22 5.86
N GLY A 24 5.70 4.74 5.44
CA GLY A 24 6.04 3.31 5.48
C GLY A 24 6.00 2.75 6.90
N TRP A 25 6.66 3.40 7.87
CA TRP A 25 6.66 2.96 9.27
C TRP A 25 5.29 3.08 9.93
N MET A 26 4.56 4.18 9.70
CA MET A 26 3.19 4.33 10.22
C MET A 26 2.29 3.21 9.71
N THR A 27 2.35 2.92 8.41
CA THR A 27 1.58 1.81 7.81
C THR A 27 1.99 0.46 8.39
N PHE A 28 3.30 0.24 8.57
CA PHE A 28 3.82 -1.00 9.15
C PHE A 28 3.32 -1.25 10.58
N VAL A 29 3.38 -0.22 11.44
CA VAL A 29 2.90 -0.31 12.84
C VAL A 29 1.39 -0.53 12.89
N LEU A 30 0.62 0.22 12.11
CA LEU A 30 -0.84 0.06 12.04
C LEU A 30 -1.22 -1.34 11.54
N ALA A 31 -0.52 -1.87 10.54
CA ALA A 31 -0.76 -3.22 10.03
C ALA A 31 -0.50 -4.31 11.08
N PHE A 32 0.42 -4.10 12.03
CA PHE A 32 0.66 -5.02 13.14
C PHE A 32 -0.55 -5.11 14.09
N VAL A 33 -1.22 -3.99 14.33
CA VAL A 33 -2.45 -3.94 15.15
C VAL A 33 -3.59 -4.68 14.45
N VAL A 34 -3.74 -4.46 13.14
CA VAL A 34 -4.76 -5.15 12.33
C VAL A 34 -4.48 -6.66 12.25
N LEU A 35 -3.20 -7.05 12.14
CA LEU A 35 -2.77 -8.45 12.19
C LEU A 35 -3.16 -9.11 13.51
N GLY A 36 -2.88 -8.46 14.64
CA GLY A 36 -3.26 -8.96 15.97
C GLY A 36 -4.78 -9.19 16.08
N ALA A 37 -5.58 -8.24 15.60
CA ALA A 37 -7.03 -8.38 15.58
C ALA A 37 -7.51 -9.54 14.68
N ALA A 38 -6.88 -9.73 13.51
CA ALA A 38 -7.20 -10.83 12.60
C ALA A 38 -6.86 -12.19 13.23
N VAL A 39 -5.70 -12.31 13.89
CA VAL A 39 -5.30 -13.54 14.60
C VAL A 39 -6.30 -13.89 15.72
N VAL A 40 -6.76 -12.90 16.49
CA VAL A 40 -7.79 -13.14 17.51
C VAL A 40 -9.09 -13.64 16.89
N ARG A 41 -9.50 -13.12 15.72
CA ARG A 41 -10.72 -13.56 15.02
C ARG A 41 -10.65 -15.00 14.53
N VAL A 42 -9.47 -15.52 14.18
CA VAL A 42 -9.28 -16.93 13.83
C VAL A 42 -9.66 -17.86 14.99
N THR A 43 -9.46 -17.40 16.24
CA THR A 43 -9.79 -18.19 17.43
C THR A 43 -11.27 -18.15 17.82
N GLN A 44 -12.09 -17.34 17.16
CA GLN A 44 -13.50 -17.16 17.51
C GLN A 44 -14.39 -18.18 16.77
N PRO A 45 -15.26 -18.92 17.49
CA PRO A 45 -16.21 -19.83 16.87
C PRO A 45 -17.24 -19.05 16.04
N GLY A 46 -17.50 -19.52 14.81
CA GLY A 46 -18.43 -18.88 13.86
C GLY A 46 -17.75 -18.12 12.71
N ASN A 47 -16.43 -17.91 12.77
CA ASN A 47 -15.68 -17.33 11.65
C ASN A 47 -15.27 -18.38 10.61
N ILE A 48 -15.26 -17.96 9.34
CA ILE A 48 -14.81 -18.78 8.22
C ILE A 48 -13.27 -18.80 8.22
N LEU A 49 -12.69 -19.91 8.69
CA LEU A 49 -11.24 -20.06 8.91
C LEU A 49 -10.39 -19.67 7.68
N TRP A 50 -10.80 -20.09 6.48
CA TRP A 50 -10.05 -19.81 5.25
C TRP A 50 -10.07 -18.32 4.89
N LEU A 51 -11.16 -17.61 5.19
CA LEU A 51 -11.31 -16.18 4.90
C LEU A 51 -10.40 -15.36 5.83
N GLU A 52 -10.36 -15.70 7.12
CA GLU A 52 -9.46 -15.05 8.09
C GLU A 52 -7.99 -15.37 7.82
N ALA A 53 -7.66 -16.61 7.45
CA ALA A 53 -6.30 -16.96 7.02
C ALA A 53 -5.86 -16.15 5.79
N THR A 54 -6.74 -15.96 4.82
CA THR A 54 -6.44 -15.15 3.62
C THR A 54 -6.24 -13.67 3.99
N ARG A 55 -7.07 -13.12 4.89
CA ARG A 55 -6.89 -11.75 5.41
C ARG A 55 -5.54 -11.57 6.10
N ILE A 56 -5.12 -12.52 6.92
CA ILE A 56 -3.80 -12.51 7.56
C ILE A 56 -2.69 -12.45 6.51
N VAL A 57 -2.75 -13.30 5.48
CA VAL A 57 -1.77 -13.28 4.38
C VAL A 57 -1.75 -11.92 3.67
N MET A 58 -2.92 -11.34 3.38
CA MET A 58 -2.99 -10.01 2.78
C MET A 58 -2.33 -8.97 3.68
N ILE A 59 -2.62 -8.94 4.97
CA ILE A 59 -2.02 -8.01 5.95
C ILE A 59 -0.49 -8.16 5.96
N LEU A 60 0.04 -9.39 5.99
CA LEU A 60 1.47 -9.66 5.94
C LEU A 60 2.12 -9.13 4.65
N LEU A 61 1.46 -9.31 3.50
CA LEU A 61 1.92 -8.70 2.25
C LEU A 61 1.96 -7.16 2.35
N GLY A 62 0.97 -6.55 3.00
CA GLY A 62 0.92 -5.10 3.20
C GLY A 62 2.06 -4.60 4.07
N MET A 63 2.41 -5.36 5.12
CA MET A 63 3.57 -5.08 5.96
C MET A 63 4.87 -5.16 5.17
N ILE A 64 5.04 -6.18 4.33
CA ILE A 64 6.22 -6.32 3.47
C ILE A 64 6.33 -5.12 2.52
N GLY A 65 5.22 -4.74 1.87
CA GLY A 65 5.18 -3.57 1.00
C GLY A 65 5.49 -2.26 1.74
N ALA A 66 4.90 -2.05 2.92
CA ALA A 66 5.16 -0.87 3.74
C ALA A 66 6.64 -0.78 4.18
N TRP A 67 7.23 -1.91 4.58
CA TRP A 67 8.65 -1.98 4.91
C TRP A 67 9.55 -1.70 3.70
N LEU A 68 9.21 -2.23 2.52
CA LEU A 68 9.94 -1.94 1.29
C LEU A 68 9.87 -0.44 0.93
N ALA A 69 8.73 0.22 1.14
CA ALA A 69 8.58 1.66 0.88
C ALA A 69 9.57 2.50 1.71
N THR A 70 9.92 2.08 2.93
CA THR A 70 10.89 2.80 3.78
C THR A 70 12.30 2.89 3.20
N ARG A 71 12.64 2.00 2.25
CA ARG A 71 13.96 2.00 1.60
C ARG A 71 14.11 3.12 0.56
N SER A 72 13.00 3.71 0.10
CA SER A 72 12.98 4.83 -0.85
C SER A 72 13.81 4.63 -2.14
N THR A 73 13.93 3.39 -2.63
CA THR A 73 14.65 3.10 -3.88
C THR A 73 13.68 2.76 -5.02
N PRO A 74 14.05 2.98 -6.29
CA PRO A 74 13.21 2.63 -7.43
C PRO A 74 12.83 1.14 -7.47
N HIS A 75 13.78 0.26 -7.15
CA HIS A 75 13.54 -1.18 -7.08
C HIS A 75 12.57 -1.54 -5.96
N SER A 76 12.68 -0.88 -4.81
CA SER A 76 11.75 -1.07 -3.70
C SER A 76 10.34 -0.64 -4.08
N PHE A 77 10.16 0.52 -4.70
CA PHE A 77 8.82 0.97 -5.13
C PHE A 77 8.22 0.08 -6.23
N ARG A 78 9.03 -0.49 -7.13
CA ARG A 78 8.54 -1.50 -8.09
C ARG A 78 8.02 -2.76 -7.37
N ALA A 79 8.73 -3.21 -6.32
CA ALA A 79 8.25 -4.31 -5.50
C ALA A 79 6.97 -3.95 -4.72
N VAL A 80 6.87 -2.71 -4.20
CA VAL A 80 5.64 -2.19 -3.57
C VAL A 80 4.46 -2.25 -4.54
N LEU A 81 4.65 -1.81 -5.79
CA LEU A 81 3.61 -1.91 -6.83
C LEU A 81 3.11 -3.35 -7.01
N VAL A 82 4.02 -4.31 -7.13
CA VAL A 82 3.64 -5.72 -7.33
C VAL A 82 2.89 -6.26 -6.11
N VAL A 83 3.40 -6.01 -4.91
CA VAL A 83 2.80 -6.50 -3.65
C VAL A 83 1.40 -5.92 -3.46
N PHE A 84 1.23 -4.62 -3.64
CA PHE A 84 -0.08 -3.98 -3.48
C PHE A 84 -1.05 -4.28 -4.64
N ALA A 85 -0.56 -4.59 -5.85
CA ALA A 85 -1.40 -5.07 -6.93
C ALA A 85 -1.96 -6.48 -6.62
N ILE A 86 -1.13 -7.36 -6.07
CA ILE A 86 -1.56 -8.69 -5.60
C ILE A 86 -2.61 -8.54 -4.49
N ARG A 87 -2.39 -7.63 -3.52
CA ARG A 87 -3.37 -7.33 -2.47
C ARG A 87 -4.69 -6.82 -3.04
N LEU A 88 -4.64 -5.87 -3.97
CA LEU A 88 -5.83 -5.32 -4.63
C LEU A 88 -6.67 -6.42 -5.30
N ILE A 89 -6.01 -7.33 -6.04
CA ILE A 89 -6.65 -8.49 -6.67
C ILE A 89 -7.24 -9.42 -5.59
N GLY A 90 -6.51 -9.67 -4.50
CA GLY A 90 -6.98 -10.45 -3.36
C GLY A 90 -8.22 -9.84 -2.70
N CYS A 91 -8.26 -8.52 -2.52
CA CYS A 91 -9.42 -7.79 -2.00
C CYS A 91 -10.64 -7.93 -2.92
N LEU A 92 -10.44 -7.78 -4.24
CA LEU A 92 -11.50 -7.98 -5.24
C LEU A 92 -12.03 -9.41 -5.21
N ALA A 93 -11.14 -10.40 -5.13
CA ALA A 93 -11.51 -11.79 -5.01
C ALA A 93 -12.31 -12.02 -3.73
N LEU A 94 -11.88 -11.52 -2.57
CA LEU A 94 -12.56 -11.74 -1.29
C LEU A 94 -13.86 -10.94 -1.12
N TYR A 95 -14.12 -9.94 -1.97
CA TYR A 95 -15.27 -9.04 -1.84
C TYR A 95 -16.62 -9.76 -1.67
N PRO A 96 -16.99 -10.78 -2.48
CA PRO A 96 -18.27 -11.47 -2.38
C PRO A 96 -18.46 -12.24 -1.06
N TRP A 97 -17.36 -12.67 -0.44
CA TRP A 97 -17.36 -13.50 0.77
C TRP A 97 -17.15 -12.70 2.06
N SER A 98 -16.82 -11.42 1.95
CA SER A 98 -16.44 -10.58 3.10
C SER A 98 -17.61 -10.13 3.99
N GLY A 99 -18.86 -10.30 3.53
CA GLY A 99 -20.07 -10.05 4.31
C GLY A 99 -20.32 -8.57 4.70
N GLY A 100 -19.46 -7.64 4.29
CA GLY A 100 -19.59 -6.23 4.66
C GLY A 100 -18.75 -5.29 3.80
N PRO A 101 -19.34 -4.22 3.23
CA PRO A 101 -18.65 -3.31 2.31
C PRO A 101 -17.55 -2.46 2.97
N ARG A 102 -17.55 -2.34 4.31
CA ARG A 102 -16.70 -1.37 5.02
C ARG A 102 -15.23 -1.79 5.13
N PHE A 103 -14.93 -3.08 5.35
CA PHE A 103 -13.55 -3.53 5.58
C PHE A 103 -12.78 -3.72 4.26
N VAL A 104 -13.41 -4.34 3.26
CA VAL A 104 -12.79 -4.53 1.95
C VAL A 104 -12.74 -3.23 1.14
N GLY A 105 -13.75 -2.35 1.28
CA GLY A 105 -13.77 -1.07 0.58
C GLY A 105 -12.65 -0.11 1.02
N SER A 106 -12.35 -0.04 2.33
CA SER A 106 -11.25 0.79 2.83
C SER A 106 -9.88 0.24 2.46
N GLU A 107 -9.71 -1.09 2.49
CA GLU A 107 -8.44 -1.72 2.05
C GLU A 107 -8.24 -1.57 0.55
N PHE A 108 -9.30 -1.71 -0.25
CA PHE A 108 -9.25 -1.47 -1.69
C PHE A 108 -8.80 -0.04 -2.03
N LEU A 109 -9.43 0.97 -1.42
CA LEU A 109 -9.07 2.37 -1.66
C LEU A 109 -7.62 2.64 -1.23
N PHE A 110 -7.21 2.09 -0.09
CA PHE A 110 -5.83 2.21 0.39
C PHE A 110 -4.83 1.61 -0.59
N ASP A 111 -5.07 0.39 -1.06
CA ASP A 111 -4.20 -0.28 -2.04
C ASP A 111 -4.09 0.55 -3.34
N VAL A 112 -5.20 1.12 -3.83
CA VAL A 112 -5.19 2.01 -5.00
C VAL A 112 -4.34 3.26 -4.76
N VAL A 113 -4.48 3.91 -3.60
CA VAL A 113 -3.68 5.10 -3.25
C VAL A 113 -2.20 4.76 -3.20
N VAL A 114 -1.83 3.63 -2.57
CA VAL A 114 -0.44 3.17 -2.50
C VAL A 114 0.13 2.84 -3.88
N LEU A 115 -0.67 2.22 -4.76
CA LEU A 115 -0.26 1.94 -6.14
C LEU A 115 0.02 3.22 -6.93
N ILE A 116 -0.88 4.20 -6.86
CA ILE A 116 -0.69 5.51 -7.51
C ILE A 116 0.56 6.19 -6.95
N TYR A 117 0.73 6.18 -5.63
CA TYR A 117 1.89 6.76 -4.96
C TYR A 117 3.20 6.11 -5.43
N ALA A 118 3.30 4.78 -5.39
CA ALA A 118 4.49 4.06 -5.80
C ALA A 118 4.80 4.28 -7.29
N TRP A 119 3.78 4.34 -8.14
CA TRP A 119 3.93 4.67 -9.56
C TRP A 119 4.51 6.08 -9.78
N VAL A 120 3.95 7.09 -9.11
CA VAL A 120 4.44 8.47 -9.17
C VAL A 120 5.89 8.56 -8.66
N ARG A 121 6.20 7.89 -7.55
CA ARG A 121 7.56 7.85 -7.00
C ARG A 121 8.56 7.19 -7.93
N ILE A 122 8.21 6.10 -8.62
CA ILE A 122 9.08 5.47 -9.61
C ILE A 122 9.41 6.44 -10.76
N LYS A 123 8.39 7.13 -11.29
CA LYS A 123 8.61 8.12 -12.36
C LYS A 123 9.49 9.28 -11.90
N ALA A 124 9.28 9.76 -10.69
CA ALA A 124 10.09 10.85 -10.13
C ALA A 124 11.56 10.42 -9.98
N LEU A 125 11.81 9.22 -9.45
CA LEU A 125 13.16 8.71 -9.23
C LEU A 125 13.87 8.22 -10.51
N SER A 126 13.14 7.96 -11.59
CA SER A 126 13.74 7.55 -12.88
C SER A 126 14.14 8.73 -13.77
N ASN A 127 13.68 9.94 -13.44
CA ASN A 127 13.94 11.16 -14.18
C ASN A 127 15.05 12.02 -13.55
N GLU A 128 15.59 11.60 -12.40
CA GLU A 128 16.84 12.11 -11.80
C GLU A 128 18.03 11.29 -12.29
#